data_AF-A0A953PEZ4-F1
#
_entry.id   AF-A0A953PEZ4-F1
#
_cell.length_a   1.000
_cell.length_b   1.000
_cell.length_c   1.000
_cell.angle_alpha   90.00
_cell.angle_beta   90.00
_cell.angle_gamma   90.00
#
_symmetry.space_group_name_H-M   'P 1'
#
loop_
_entity.id
_entity.type
_entity.pdbx_description
1 polymer ?
#
loop_
_entity_poly.entity_id
_entity_poly.type
_entity_poly.pdbx_seq_one_letter_code
_entity_poly.pdbx_strand_id
1 'polypeptide(L)'
;MLPAAMVTCPACGKENDESAWECKRCRAPLREEEPPAPAGSLGEVCPRCEAFNEPGIRVCTNCGADLYARPAAGHPDRTPPDAFTPPSQVPETLSQELRALAISPEEAEEAGLTLPRDDSQFDKTPPDPFPAVSARAEGAFAAAFAPDPAPPGPTGRRPPPATPPAPREKHPPLPPDKPCTSCGALNPPAAKFCFDCGTPFPKKAAAAVQPPPSIQVDEALGAEYEDATTESAPIDVPPPAEAEAPGEPVEAEAPAGPAAEPVPQEEPPPFSARLVQEAGPGQGVAFALEHLENSIGGSAAHIGFGEDVYVAPHAATLAFVDERLVLRDEGSANGVYVKVREPAALEPGDLFVAGERLLRYDGPVEVPRGADADPPFLGAPRPQGPVVRVTEVLAGARTGRTCYRSGPSITIGRAGCDLNFPADALLAGKHAEIRIGEDGSAVLADVGEGSSGVFLRVRTQQPIELQAGDVLRIGQQQLRVEVG
;
A
#
# COMPACT_ATOMS: atom_id res chain seq x y z
N MET A 1 -61.46 58.50 -13.42
CA MET A 1 -60.04 58.84 -13.19
C MET A 1 -59.70 58.39 -11.79
N LEU A 2 -59.06 57.23 -11.65
CA LEU A 2 -58.61 56.72 -10.35
C LEU A 2 -57.38 57.55 -9.90
N PRO A 3 -57.24 57.88 -8.61
CA PRO A 3 -56.09 58.63 -8.12
C PRO A 3 -54.81 57.79 -8.29
N ALA A 4 -53.75 58.41 -8.80
CA ALA A 4 -52.44 57.78 -8.89
C ALA A 4 -51.93 57.49 -7.48
N ALA A 5 -51.52 56.26 -7.22
CA ALA A 5 -50.89 55.88 -5.96
C ALA A 5 -49.55 56.63 -5.81
N MET A 6 -49.32 57.19 -4.62
CA MET A 6 -48.13 57.97 -4.29
C MET A 6 -47.39 57.30 -3.14
N VAL A 7 -46.06 57.34 -3.19
CA VAL A 7 -45.16 56.82 -2.16
C VAL A 7 -44.40 57.97 -1.50
N THR A 8 -44.37 57.99 -0.18
CA THR A 8 -43.68 59.04 0.59
C THR A 8 -42.25 58.63 0.87
N CYS A 9 -41.30 59.50 0.52
CA CYS A 9 -39.88 59.26 0.77
C CYS A 9 -39.59 59.18 2.28
N PRO A 10 -39.02 58.08 2.79
CA PRO A 10 -38.72 57.93 4.22
C PRO A 10 -37.61 58.88 4.68
N ALA A 11 -36.72 59.31 3.78
CA ALA A 11 -35.58 60.17 4.13
C ALA A 11 -35.95 61.67 4.24
N CYS A 12 -36.96 62.15 3.52
CA CYS A 12 -37.28 63.59 3.49
C CYS A 12 -38.78 63.93 3.48
N GLY A 13 -39.66 62.92 3.56
CA GLY A 13 -41.11 63.09 3.65
C GLY A 13 -41.80 63.60 2.38
N LYS A 14 -41.13 63.59 1.22
CA LYS A 14 -41.72 64.07 -0.05
C LYS A 14 -42.54 62.96 -0.71
N GLU A 15 -43.75 63.28 -1.16
CA GLU A 15 -44.56 62.38 -2.00
C GLU A 15 -43.98 62.29 -3.42
N ASN A 16 -43.83 61.07 -3.90
CA ASN A 16 -43.40 60.72 -5.24
C ASN A 16 -44.42 59.78 -5.87
N ASP A 17 -44.41 59.67 -7.20
CA ASP A 17 -45.21 58.66 -7.91
C ASP A 17 -44.80 57.25 -7.43
N GLU A 18 -45.76 56.32 -7.31
CA GLU A 18 -45.47 54.95 -6.85
C GLU A 18 -44.41 54.24 -7.71
N SER A 19 -44.28 54.58 -9.00
CA SER A 19 -43.28 54.02 -9.92
C SER A 19 -41.89 54.66 -9.81
N ALA A 20 -41.70 55.69 -8.99
CA ALA A 20 -40.41 56.36 -8.85
C ALA A 20 -39.41 55.49 -8.07
N TRP A 21 -38.23 55.26 -8.66
CA TRP A 21 -37.15 54.49 -8.02
C TRP A 21 -36.32 55.32 -7.04
N GLU A 22 -36.25 56.63 -7.26
CA GLU A 22 -35.55 57.60 -6.43
C GLU A 22 -36.45 58.80 -6.09
N CYS A 23 -36.23 59.40 -4.92
CA CYS A 23 -36.96 60.58 -4.50
C CYS A 23 -36.60 61.78 -5.36
N LYS A 24 -37.59 62.43 -5.99
CA LYS A 24 -37.39 63.62 -6.83
C LYS A 24 -36.76 64.80 -6.08
N ARG A 25 -36.82 64.83 -4.75
CA ARG A 25 -36.26 65.91 -3.93
C ARG A 25 -34.85 65.63 -3.41
N CYS A 26 -34.63 64.47 -2.80
CA CYS A 26 -33.36 64.16 -2.13
C CYS A 26 -32.55 63.05 -2.80
N ARG A 27 -33.07 62.45 -3.89
CA ARG A 27 -32.49 61.30 -4.61
C ARG A 27 -32.25 60.04 -3.77
N ALA A 28 -32.82 59.96 -2.56
CA ALA A 28 -32.80 58.73 -1.79
C ALA A 28 -33.60 57.64 -2.52
N PRO A 29 -33.12 56.38 -2.55
CA PRO A 29 -33.85 55.27 -3.15
C PRO A 29 -35.17 55.05 -2.40
N LEU A 30 -36.26 54.83 -3.15
CA LEU A 30 -37.59 54.61 -2.58
C LEU A 30 -37.93 53.12 -2.45
N ARG A 31 -37.09 52.24 -3.02
CA ARG A 31 -37.22 50.79 -2.98
C ARG A 31 -35.86 50.18 -2.70
N GLU A 32 -35.81 49.24 -1.76
CA GLU A 32 -34.66 48.38 -1.55
C GLU A 32 -34.70 47.28 -2.63
N GLU A 33 -33.58 47.03 -3.31
CA GLU A 33 -33.44 45.83 -4.13
C GLU A 33 -33.39 44.62 -3.18
N GLU A 34 -34.50 43.89 -3.07
CA GLU A 34 -34.49 42.54 -2.51
C GLU A 34 -33.60 41.67 -3.40
N PRO A 35 -32.47 41.12 -2.90
CA PRO A 35 -31.76 40.11 -3.65
C PRO A 35 -32.69 38.90 -3.83
N PRO A 36 -32.71 38.26 -5.01
CA PRO A 36 -33.57 37.10 -5.19
C PRO A 36 -33.18 36.03 -4.17
N ALA A 37 -34.15 35.60 -3.36
CA ALA A 37 -33.99 34.45 -2.49
C ALA A 37 -33.50 33.25 -3.33
N PRO A 38 -32.45 32.51 -2.92
CA PRO A 38 -32.05 31.33 -3.65
C PRO A 38 -33.16 30.28 -3.51
N ALA A 39 -33.94 30.12 -4.59
CA ALA A 39 -34.72 28.93 -4.84
C ALA A 39 -33.77 27.72 -4.71
N GLY A 40 -34.22 26.67 -4.03
CA GLY A 40 -33.43 25.49 -3.68
C GLY A 40 -32.55 25.04 -4.84
N SER A 41 -31.25 25.29 -4.71
CA SER A 41 -30.27 24.79 -5.67
C SER A 41 -30.04 23.34 -5.31
N LEU A 42 -30.53 22.44 -6.15
CA LEU A 42 -29.92 21.13 -6.28
C LEU A 42 -28.46 21.39 -6.69
N GLY A 43 -27.50 20.78 -6.00
CA GLY A 43 -26.08 20.99 -6.27
C GLY A 43 -25.70 20.75 -7.74
N GLU A 44 -24.57 21.30 -8.16
CA GLU A 44 -24.16 21.28 -9.57
C GLU A 44 -23.22 20.12 -9.88
N VAL A 45 -23.49 19.40 -10.97
CA VAL A 45 -22.61 18.35 -11.48
C VAL A 45 -21.55 18.96 -12.38
N CYS A 46 -20.28 18.69 -12.10
CA CYS A 46 -19.17 19.23 -12.87
C CYS A 46 -19.19 18.70 -14.31
N PRO A 47 -19.19 19.56 -15.33
CA PRO A 47 -19.20 19.12 -16.73
C PRO A 47 -17.89 18.48 -17.19
N ARG A 48 -16.81 18.59 -16.39
CA ARG A 48 -15.49 18.02 -16.71
C ARG A 48 -15.26 16.63 -16.10
N CYS A 49 -15.78 16.37 -14.90
CA CYS A 49 -15.49 15.14 -14.16
C CYS A 49 -16.73 14.48 -13.52
N GLU A 50 -17.92 15.02 -13.80
CA GLU A 50 -19.22 14.50 -13.35
C GLU A 50 -19.40 14.41 -11.83
N ALA A 51 -18.50 15.02 -11.06
CA ALA A 51 -18.65 15.11 -9.60
C ALA A 51 -19.77 16.09 -9.23
N PHE A 52 -20.65 15.66 -8.32
CA PHE A 52 -21.63 16.52 -7.68
C PHE A 52 -20.94 17.50 -6.73
N ASN A 53 -21.30 18.79 -6.82
CA ASN A 53 -20.80 19.86 -5.97
C ASN A 53 -21.97 20.47 -5.22
N GLU A 54 -21.76 20.78 -3.95
CA GLU A 54 -22.78 21.44 -3.14
C GLU A 54 -23.14 22.82 -3.70
N PRO A 55 -24.35 23.31 -3.43
CA PRO A 55 -24.80 24.61 -3.91
C PRO A 55 -23.87 25.76 -3.51
N GLY A 56 -23.58 26.67 -4.46
CA GLY A 56 -22.78 27.86 -4.21
C GLY A 56 -21.26 27.68 -4.37
N ILE A 57 -20.80 26.46 -4.70
CA ILE A 57 -19.41 26.19 -5.04
C ILE A 57 -19.13 26.67 -6.47
N ARG A 58 -18.12 27.54 -6.65
CA ARG A 58 -17.73 28.07 -7.99
C ARG A 58 -16.70 27.22 -8.72
N VAL A 59 -15.92 26.45 -7.96
CA VAL A 59 -14.83 25.62 -8.48
C VAL A 59 -15.07 24.20 -8.02
N CYS A 60 -15.10 23.25 -8.95
CA CYS A 60 -15.36 21.86 -8.65
C CYS A 60 -14.40 21.34 -7.56
N THR A 61 -14.96 20.81 -6.47
CA THR A 61 -14.18 20.30 -5.33
C THR A 61 -13.35 19.07 -5.69
N ASN A 62 -13.70 18.38 -6.79
CA ASN A 62 -12.99 17.19 -7.26
C ASN A 62 -11.87 17.50 -8.26
N CYS A 63 -12.13 18.31 -9.30
CA CYS A 63 -11.18 18.53 -10.40
C CYS A 63 -10.64 19.97 -10.54
N GLY A 64 -11.09 20.92 -9.71
CA GLY A 64 -10.64 22.30 -9.76
C GLY A 64 -11.12 23.12 -10.98
N ALA A 65 -12.04 22.58 -11.78
CA ALA A 65 -12.62 23.32 -12.90
C ALA A 65 -13.64 24.35 -12.42
N ASP A 66 -13.65 25.53 -13.05
CA ASP A 66 -14.71 26.52 -12.85
C ASP A 66 -16.03 25.98 -13.39
N LEU A 67 -17.03 25.87 -12.52
CA LEU A 67 -18.35 25.31 -12.84
C LEU A 67 -19.19 26.27 -13.70
N TYR A 68 -18.86 27.56 -13.68
CA TYR A 68 -19.59 28.62 -14.37
C TYR A 68 -18.84 29.16 -15.59
N ALA A 69 -17.63 28.67 -15.86
CA ALA A 69 -16.91 28.98 -17.08
C ALA A 69 -17.58 28.30 -18.28
N ARG A 70 -17.98 29.09 -19.27
CA ARG A 70 -18.58 28.60 -20.52
C ARG A 70 -17.60 27.64 -21.20
N PRO A 71 -17.96 26.36 -21.45
CA PRO A 71 -17.05 25.45 -22.12
C PRO A 71 -16.79 25.93 -23.55
N ALA A 72 -15.51 26.03 -23.92
CA ALA A 72 -15.13 26.02 -25.33
C ALA A 72 -15.57 24.67 -25.91
N ALA A 73 -16.24 24.71 -27.06
CA ALA A 73 -16.97 23.59 -27.65
C ALA A 73 -16.21 22.26 -27.63
N GLY A 74 -16.91 21.18 -27.26
CA GLY A 74 -16.52 19.81 -27.64
C GLY A 74 -16.71 18.72 -26.59
N HIS A 75 -17.94 18.39 -26.21
CA HIS A 75 -18.29 17.01 -25.87
C HIS A 75 -19.51 16.64 -26.71
N PRO A 76 -19.51 15.51 -27.47
CA PRO A 76 -20.69 15.12 -28.22
C PRO A 76 -21.82 14.82 -27.24
N ASP A 77 -22.95 15.50 -27.45
CA ASP A 77 -24.20 15.22 -26.77
C ASP A 77 -24.58 13.76 -27.03
N ARG A 78 -24.51 12.94 -25.97
CA ARG A 78 -24.92 11.52 -26.00
C ARG A 78 -26.39 11.36 -25.63
N THR A 79 -27.11 12.46 -25.42
CA THR A 79 -28.54 12.41 -25.15
C THR A 79 -29.23 11.86 -26.39
N PRO A 80 -29.97 10.74 -26.28
CA PRO A 80 -30.79 10.25 -27.37
C PRO A 80 -31.73 11.38 -27.85
N PRO A 81 -31.94 11.55 -29.16
CA PRO A 81 -32.77 12.63 -29.70
C PRO A 81 -34.25 12.50 -29.31
N ASP A 82 -34.66 11.33 -28.83
CA ASP A 82 -36.03 11.05 -28.42
C ASP A 82 -36.19 11.27 -26.92
N ALA A 83 -37.04 12.22 -26.55
CA ALA A 83 -37.52 12.36 -25.19
C ALA A 83 -38.18 11.04 -24.74
N PHE A 84 -37.82 10.56 -23.56
CA PHE A 84 -38.46 9.39 -22.96
C PHE A 84 -39.97 9.64 -22.88
N THR A 85 -40.71 9.01 -23.80
CA THR A 85 -42.17 9.05 -23.80
C THR A 85 -42.60 7.90 -22.90
N PRO A 86 -43.16 8.14 -21.71
CA PRO A 86 -43.63 7.05 -20.87
C PRO A 86 -44.68 6.26 -21.65
N PRO A 87 -44.68 4.92 -21.56
CA PRO A 87 -45.64 4.10 -22.30
C PRO A 87 -47.05 4.51 -21.90
N SER A 88 -47.88 4.87 -22.88
CA SER A 88 -49.27 5.28 -22.71
C SER A 88 -50.20 4.13 -22.28
N GLN A 89 -49.65 2.93 -22.11
CA GLN A 89 -50.35 1.76 -21.57
C GLN A 89 -49.43 1.03 -20.59
N VAL A 90 -49.91 0.89 -19.36
CA VAL A 90 -49.28 0.08 -18.33
C VAL A 90 -49.52 -1.39 -18.70
N PRO A 91 -48.49 -2.25 -18.78
CA PRO A 91 -48.68 -3.68 -19.01
C PRO A 91 -49.52 -4.28 -17.87
N GLU A 92 -50.47 -5.18 -18.19
CA GLU A 92 -51.34 -5.83 -17.19
C GLU A 92 -50.56 -6.51 -16.04
N THR A 93 -49.32 -6.91 -16.30
CA THR A 93 -48.41 -7.52 -15.33
C THR A 93 -47.94 -6.55 -14.25
N LEU A 94 -47.78 -5.26 -14.59
CA LEU A 94 -47.30 -4.23 -13.67
C LEU A 94 -48.41 -3.83 -12.68
N SER A 95 -49.67 -3.87 -13.11
CA SER A 95 -50.82 -3.72 -12.22
C SER A 95 -51.01 -4.91 -11.26
N GLN A 96 -50.58 -6.12 -11.63
CA GLN A 96 -50.57 -7.27 -10.72
C GLN A 96 -49.47 -7.16 -9.65
N GLU A 97 -48.29 -6.67 -10.02
CA GLU A 97 -47.20 -6.46 -9.06
C GLU A 97 -47.53 -5.32 -8.07
N LEU A 98 -48.13 -4.24 -8.55
CA LEU A 98 -48.60 -3.15 -7.67
C LEU A 98 -49.75 -3.60 -6.74
N ARG A 99 -50.62 -4.52 -7.18
CA ARG A 99 -51.64 -5.14 -6.31
C ARG A 99 -51.04 -6.05 -5.24
N ALA A 100 -49.93 -6.71 -5.52
CA ALA A 100 -49.22 -7.55 -4.56
C ALA A 100 -48.45 -6.75 -3.49
N LEU A 101 -48.20 -5.45 -3.77
CA LEU A 101 -47.51 -4.52 -2.89
C LEU A 101 -48.44 -3.65 -2.03
N ALA A 102 -49.75 -3.63 -2.32
CA ALA A 102 -50.72 -2.92 -1.50
C ALA A 102 -50.89 -3.60 -0.13
N ILE A 103 -50.63 -2.85 0.94
CA ILE A 103 -50.58 -3.38 2.31
C ILE A 103 -52.01 -3.55 2.87
N SER A 104 -52.98 -2.79 2.36
CA SER A 104 -54.39 -2.82 2.78
C SER A 104 -55.39 -2.55 1.64
N PRO A 105 -56.67 -2.96 1.79
CA PRO A 105 -57.71 -2.70 0.80
C PRO A 105 -58.13 -1.22 0.67
N GLU A 106 -57.89 -0.39 1.69
CA GLU A 106 -58.16 1.06 1.64
C GLU A 106 -57.16 1.79 0.73
N GLU A 107 -55.88 1.41 0.75
CA GLU A 107 -54.83 1.98 -0.12
C GLU A 107 -55.03 1.63 -1.60
N ALA A 108 -55.63 0.46 -1.89
CA ALA A 108 -55.96 0.06 -3.25
C ALA A 108 -57.12 0.88 -3.85
N GLU A 109 -58.06 1.33 -3.01
CA GLU A 109 -59.22 2.13 -3.42
C GLU A 109 -58.84 3.60 -3.67
N GLU A 110 -57.92 4.15 -2.86
CA GLU A 110 -57.33 5.49 -3.07
C GLU A 110 -56.50 5.56 -4.37
N ALA A 111 -55.92 4.44 -4.79
CA ALA A 111 -55.23 4.27 -6.07
C ALA A 111 -56.18 4.03 -7.27
N GLY A 112 -57.51 4.06 -7.08
CA GLY A 112 -58.51 3.94 -8.14
C GLY A 112 -58.68 2.53 -8.73
N LEU A 113 -58.27 1.48 -8.01
CA LEU A 113 -58.37 0.10 -8.45
C LEU A 113 -59.66 -0.54 -7.92
N THR A 114 -60.65 -0.77 -8.78
CA THR A 114 -61.89 -1.48 -8.39
C THR A 114 -61.69 -2.99 -8.38
N LEU A 115 -62.14 -3.65 -7.30
CA LEU A 115 -62.12 -5.12 -7.16
C LEU A 115 -63.54 -5.70 -7.28
N PRO A 116 -63.75 -6.83 -7.99
CA PRO A 116 -64.89 -7.69 -7.75
C PRO A 116 -64.63 -8.49 -6.45
N ARG A 117 -65.61 -8.47 -5.55
CA ARG A 117 -65.58 -9.15 -4.25
C ARG A 117 -65.79 -10.65 -4.48
N ASP A 118 -64.81 -11.47 -4.14
CA ASP A 118 -65.02 -12.93 -4.01
C ASP A 118 -64.52 -13.37 -2.64
N ASP A 119 -65.47 -13.69 -1.76
CA ASP A 119 -65.25 -14.09 -0.38
C ASP A 119 -64.93 -15.60 -0.34
N SER A 120 -63.66 -15.98 -0.56
CA SER A 120 -63.18 -17.33 -0.22
C SER A 120 -61.75 -17.33 0.32
N GLN A 121 -61.68 -17.03 1.61
CA GLN A 121 -60.89 -17.69 2.65
C GLN A 121 -59.65 -18.52 2.24
N PHE A 122 -58.50 -18.05 2.73
CA PHE A 122 -57.19 -18.71 2.87
C PHE A 122 -57.19 -20.26 2.88
N ASP A 123 -56.66 -20.87 1.83
CA ASP A 123 -55.88 -22.12 1.91
C ASP A 123 -54.80 -22.10 0.80
N LYS A 124 -53.52 -22.07 1.19
CA LYS A 124 -52.36 -22.05 0.28
C LYS A 124 -51.55 -23.35 0.39
N THR A 125 -52.24 -24.48 0.49
CA THR A 125 -51.61 -25.80 0.33
C THR A 125 -51.93 -26.34 -1.07
N PRO A 126 -50.97 -26.45 -1.99
CA PRO A 126 -51.20 -27.13 -3.27
C PRO A 126 -51.50 -28.62 -3.03
N PRO A 127 -52.59 -29.18 -3.58
CA PRO A 127 -52.81 -30.61 -3.57
C PRO A 127 -51.94 -31.24 -4.66
N ASP A 128 -51.09 -32.17 -4.24
CA ASP A 128 -50.25 -33.10 -5.00
C ASP A 128 -48.83 -32.68 -5.45
N PRO A 129 -47.79 -33.43 -5.01
CA PRO A 129 -46.41 -33.32 -5.48
C PRO A 129 -46.18 -34.08 -6.80
N PHE A 130 -45.27 -33.53 -7.62
CA PHE A 130 -44.83 -34.02 -8.93
C PHE A 130 -44.76 -35.56 -9.10
N PRO A 131 -45.26 -36.11 -10.23
CA PRO A 131 -45.08 -37.52 -10.55
C PRO A 131 -43.64 -37.83 -10.99
N ALA A 132 -43.11 -38.96 -10.51
CA ALA A 132 -41.83 -39.51 -10.92
C ALA A 132 -41.87 -39.97 -12.38
N VAL A 133 -41.03 -39.38 -13.23
CA VAL A 133 -40.91 -39.81 -14.64
C VAL A 133 -39.97 -41.02 -14.69
N SER A 134 -40.57 -42.19 -14.90
CA SER A 134 -39.86 -43.43 -15.22
C SER A 134 -39.43 -43.42 -16.69
N ALA A 135 -38.18 -43.78 -16.93
CA ALA A 135 -37.63 -44.01 -18.25
C ALA A 135 -38.33 -45.18 -18.97
N ARG A 136 -38.66 -45.01 -20.25
CA ARG A 136 -38.66 -46.09 -21.24
C ARG A 136 -38.50 -45.56 -22.68
N ALA A 137 -37.83 -46.40 -23.46
CA ALA A 137 -37.20 -46.16 -24.76
C ALA A 137 -38.15 -46.28 -25.98
N GLU A 138 -37.55 -46.06 -27.16
CA GLU A 138 -38.02 -46.22 -28.56
C GLU A 138 -38.50 -44.92 -29.24
N GLY A 139 -38.01 -44.45 -30.39
CA GLY A 139 -37.01 -44.94 -31.34
C GLY A 139 -36.78 -43.92 -32.49
N ALA A 140 -35.60 -44.05 -33.13
CA ALA A 140 -35.19 -43.64 -34.48
C ALA A 140 -35.39 -42.18 -34.99
N PHE A 141 -34.27 -41.48 -35.25
CA PHE A 141 -33.94 -40.99 -36.59
C PHE A 141 -32.41 -40.85 -36.75
N ALA A 142 -31.90 -41.37 -37.86
CA ALA A 142 -30.48 -41.47 -38.19
C ALA A 142 -29.97 -40.20 -38.89
N ALA A 143 -28.75 -39.78 -38.56
CA ALA A 143 -27.83 -39.14 -39.49
C ALA A 143 -26.39 -39.38 -39.01
N ALA A 144 -25.61 -39.99 -39.89
CA ALA A 144 -24.29 -40.52 -39.64
C ALA A 144 -23.19 -39.47 -39.87
N PHE A 145 -22.26 -39.34 -38.94
CA PHE A 145 -20.86 -39.01 -39.22
C PHE A 145 -19.99 -39.69 -38.15
N ALA A 146 -19.16 -40.64 -38.58
CA ALA A 146 -18.07 -41.22 -37.78
C ALA A 146 -16.76 -40.50 -38.15
N PRO A 147 -15.78 -40.44 -37.23
CA PRO A 147 -14.71 -41.45 -37.30
C PRO A 147 -14.21 -42.01 -35.96
N ASP A 148 -13.75 -43.26 -36.06
CA ASP A 148 -12.93 -44.18 -35.24
C ASP A 148 -12.70 -44.05 -33.71
N PRO A 149 -12.74 -45.19 -32.97
CA PRO A 149 -12.41 -45.24 -31.54
C PRO A 149 -10.92 -45.55 -31.25
N ALA A 150 -10.39 -44.86 -30.24
CA ALA A 150 -9.11 -45.15 -29.59
C ALA A 150 -9.23 -46.27 -28.52
N PRO A 151 -8.14 -47.00 -28.18
CA PRO A 151 -8.17 -48.20 -27.34
C PRO A 151 -8.33 -47.90 -25.83
N PRO A 152 -8.76 -48.89 -25.01
CA PRO A 152 -9.05 -48.68 -23.59
C PRO A 152 -7.78 -48.54 -22.74
N GLY A 153 -7.73 -47.45 -21.97
CA GLY A 153 -6.76 -47.24 -20.89
C GLY A 153 -7.07 -48.08 -19.64
N PRO A 154 -6.07 -48.34 -18.78
CA PRO A 154 -6.16 -49.33 -17.71
C PRO A 154 -7.00 -48.86 -16.51
N THR A 155 -7.63 -49.84 -15.88
CA THR A 155 -8.39 -49.76 -14.62
C THR A 155 -7.61 -49.07 -13.51
N GLY A 156 -8.24 -48.06 -12.89
CA GLY A 156 -7.71 -47.35 -11.72
C GLY A 156 -7.46 -48.28 -10.53
N ARG A 157 -6.23 -48.26 -10.04
CA ARG A 157 -5.94 -48.65 -8.65
C ARG A 157 -6.26 -47.46 -7.75
N ARG A 158 -7.11 -47.72 -6.75
CA ARG A 158 -7.37 -46.85 -5.60
C ARG A 158 -6.03 -46.51 -4.90
N PRO A 159 -5.68 -45.23 -4.69
CA PRO A 159 -4.53 -44.88 -3.86
C PRO A 159 -4.84 -45.18 -2.38
N PRO A 160 -3.84 -45.59 -1.57
CA PRO A 160 -4.03 -45.84 -0.15
C PRO A 160 -4.33 -44.53 0.61
N PRO A 161 -5.00 -44.61 1.77
CA PRO A 161 -5.28 -43.43 2.59
C PRO A 161 -3.98 -42.79 3.08
N ALA A 162 -3.98 -41.45 3.12
CA ALA A 162 -2.87 -40.63 3.59
C ALA A 162 -2.51 -40.96 5.06
N THR A 163 -1.21 -41.06 5.31
CA THR A 163 -0.59 -41.15 6.63
C THR A 163 -0.90 -39.89 7.45
N PRO A 164 -1.20 -40.01 8.76
CA PRO A 164 -1.40 -38.84 9.62
C PRO A 164 -0.10 -38.02 9.72
N PRO A 165 -0.20 -36.69 9.92
CA PRO A 165 0.95 -35.81 9.97
C PRO A 165 1.87 -36.18 11.14
N ALA A 166 3.17 -36.18 10.88
CA ALA A 166 4.20 -36.41 11.88
C ALA A 166 4.12 -35.34 13.01
N PRO A 167 4.49 -35.71 14.26
CA PRO A 167 4.56 -34.74 15.34
C PRO A 167 5.66 -33.72 15.02
N ARG A 168 5.35 -32.43 15.20
CA ARG A 168 6.30 -31.32 15.07
C ARG A 168 7.59 -31.63 15.82
N GLU A 169 8.70 -31.69 15.09
CA GLU A 169 10.02 -31.68 15.70
C GLU A 169 10.18 -30.38 16.49
N LYS A 170 10.49 -30.51 17.79
CA LYS A 170 10.85 -29.39 18.64
C LYS A 170 12.23 -28.92 18.19
N HIS A 171 12.32 -27.70 17.69
CA HIS A 171 13.60 -27.03 17.47
C HIS A 171 14.43 -27.05 18.76
N PRO A 172 15.76 -27.23 18.68
CA PRO A 172 16.63 -27.12 19.85
C PRO A 172 16.50 -25.72 20.46
N PRO A 173 16.60 -25.56 21.79
CA PRO A 173 16.51 -24.27 22.43
C PRO A 173 17.62 -23.33 21.91
N LEU A 174 17.24 -22.11 21.57
CA LEU A 174 18.17 -21.05 21.20
C LEU A 174 19.18 -20.85 22.33
N PRO A 175 20.48 -20.70 22.03
CA PRO A 175 21.49 -20.42 23.05
C PRO A 175 21.18 -19.07 23.74
N PRO A 176 21.47 -18.94 25.06
CA PRO A 176 21.08 -17.77 25.83
C PRO A 176 21.77 -16.49 25.33
N ASP A 177 21.02 -15.39 25.33
CA ASP A 177 21.50 -14.05 24.95
C ASP A 177 22.61 -13.56 25.89
N LYS A 178 23.62 -12.90 25.33
CA LYS A 178 24.72 -12.30 26.09
C LYS A 178 24.48 -10.81 26.35
N PRO A 179 24.63 -10.32 27.60
CA PRO A 179 24.49 -8.91 27.89
C PRO A 179 25.71 -8.11 27.42
N CYS A 180 25.48 -6.91 26.90
CA CYS A 180 26.52 -5.95 26.57
C CYS A 180 27.12 -5.34 27.85
N THR A 181 28.44 -5.34 27.97
CA THR A 181 29.15 -4.77 29.12
C THR A 181 29.17 -3.24 29.14
N SER A 182 28.81 -2.59 28.02
CA SER A 182 28.79 -1.12 27.92
C SER A 182 27.41 -0.51 28.19
N CYS A 183 26.32 -1.17 27.76
CA CYS A 183 24.96 -0.61 27.85
C CYS A 183 23.92 -1.54 28.47
N GLY A 184 24.26 -2.81 28.75
CA GLY A 184 23.35 -3.78 29.35
C GLY A 184 22.38 -4.47 28.39
N ALA A 185 22.38 -4.13 27.10
CA ALA A 185 21.51 -4.74 26.10
C ALA A 185 21.74 -6.25 25.95
N LEU A 186 20.66 -7.03 25.82
CA LEU A 186 20.73 -8.46 25.55
C LEU A 186 20.91 -8.69 24.05
N ASN A 187 22.02 -9.33 23.69
CA ASN A 187 22.40 -9.56 22.30
C ASN A 187 22.45 -11.06 22.01
N PRO A 188 22.10 -11.51 20.80
CA PRO A 188 22.21 -12.92 20.46
C PRO A 188 23.68 -13.38 20.59
N PRO A 189 23.94 -14.64 20.97
CA PRO A 189 25.28 -15.10 21.33
C PRO A 189 26.29 -14.99 20.16
N ALA A 190 25.81 -15.08 18.91
CA ALA A 190 26.60 -14.91 17.69
C ALA A 190 26.95 -13.45 17.34
N ALA A 191 26.39 -12.45 18.05
CA ALA A 191 26.62 -11.04 17.78
C ALA A 191 28.11 -10.67 17.94
N LYS A 192 28.73 -10.08 16.92
CA LYS A 192 30.12 -9.60 16.99
C LYS A 192 30.22 -8.22 17.64
N PHE A 193 29.11 -7.50 17.71
CA PHE A 193 28.95 -6.16 18.25
C PHE A 193 27.55 -6.04 18.90
N CYS A 194 27.40 -5.11 19.84
CA CYS A 194 26.12 -4.81 20.48
C CYS A 194 25.19 -4.10 19.49
N PHE A 195 23.96 -4.60 19.33
CA PHE A 195 22.95 -4.02 18.43
C PHE A 195 22.47 -2.64 18.87
N ASP A 196 22.44 -2.36 20.18
CA ASP A 196 21.95 -1.07 20.69
C ASP A 196 23.02 0.03 20.75
N CYS A 197 24.26 -0.28 21.14
CA CYS A 197 25.30 0.74 21.36
C CYS A 197 26.56 0.58 20.47
N GLY A 198 26.61 -0.44 19.61
CA GLY A 198 27.72 -0.66 18.68
C GLY A 198 29.02 -1.18 19.30
N THR A 199 29.10 -1.37 20.62
CA THR A 199 30.34 -1.84 21.28
C THR A 199 30.71 -3.25 20.81
N PRO A 200 31.93 -3.49 20.33
CA PRO A 200 32.35 -4.82 19.86
C PRO A 200 32.50 -5.80 21.02
N PHE A 201 32.07 -7.04 20.83
CA PHE A 201 32.33 -8.11 21.79
C PHE A 201 33.72 -8.69 21.58
N PRO A 202 34.50 -8.96 22.65
CA PRO A 202 35.83 -9.54 22.52
C PRO A 202 35.76 -10.92 21.85
N LYS A 203 36.49 -11.11 20.75
CA LYS A 203 36.62 -12.41 20.09
C LYS A 203 37.34 -13.37 21.03
N LYS A 204 36.70 -14.47 21.43
CA LYS A 204 37.41 -15.62 21.99
C LYS A 204 38.28 -16.19 20.87
N ALA A 205 39.59 -16.21 21.04
CA ALA A 205 40.50 -16.88 20.12
C ALA A 205 40.05 -18.33 19.94
N ALA A 206 39.85 -18.75 18.70
CA ALA A 206 39.48 -20.13 18.38
C ALA A 206 40.58 -21.06 18.88
N ALA A 207 40.22 -22.01 19.75
CA ALA A 207 41.11 -23.09 20.14
C ALA A 207 41.48 -23.87 18.87
N ALA A 208 42.78 -24.05 18.65
CA ALA A 208 43.34 -24.83 17.55
C ALA A 208 42.72 -26.23 17.52
N VAL A 209 42.19 -26.61 16.35
CA VAL A 209 41.75 -27.98 16.07
C VAL A 209 43.00 -28.86 16.04
N GLN A 210 43.15 -29.75 17.02
CA GLN A 210 44.16 -30.81 16.96
C GLN A 210 43.66 -31.96 16.06
N PRO A 211 44.55 -32.60 15.28
CA PRO A 211 44.21 -33.81 14.50
C PRO A 211 43.96 -35.01 15.44
N PRO A 212 43.19 -36.03 15.00
CA PRO A 212 42.66 -37.07 15.88
C PRO A 212 43.77 -37.99 16.42
N PRO A 213 43.68 -38.44 17.70
CA PRO A 213 44.71 -39.28 18.30
C PRO A 213 44.59 -40.74 17.84
N SER A 214 45.76 -41.35 17.59
CA SER A 214 45.91 -42.79 17.48
C SER A 214 45.87 -43.44 18.87
N ILE A 215 45.21 -44.60 18.92
CA ILE A 215 44.98 -45.45 20.09
C ILE A 215 46.31 -45.88 20.72
N GLN A 216 46.46 -45.68 22.05
CA GLN A 216 47.16 -46.61 22.94
C GLN A 216 46.43 -46.68 24.29
N VAL A 217 46.16 -47.91 24.69
CA VAL A 217 45.62 -48.37 25.97
C VAL A 217 46.68 -48.23 27.06
N ASP A 218 46.26 -47.85 28.27
CA ASP A 218 46.86 -48.38 29.50
C ASP A 218 45.93 -48.24 30.71
N GLU A 219 46.22 -49.11 31.67
CA GLU A 219 45.38 -49.73 32.69
C GLU A 219 45.32 -48.96 34.02
N ALA A 220 44.29 -49.28 34.81
CA ALA A 220 44.20 -49.21 36.28
C ALA A 220 43.80 -47.88 36.97
N LEU A 221 42.49 -47.76 37.19
CA LEU A 221 41.80 -47.81 38.51
C LEU A 221 42.31 -46.96 39.69
N GLY A 222 41.37 -46.18 40.24
CA GLY A 222 41.28 -45.85 41.67
C GLY A 222 41.00 -44.36 41.91
N ALA A 223 39.73 -43.92 41.92
CA ALA A 223 38.91 -43.77 43.14
C ALA A 223 39.25 -42.45 43.88
N GLU A 224 38.36 -41.57 44.34
CA GLU A 224 36.90 -41.56 44.44
C GLU A 224 36.49 -40.24 45.18
N TYR A 225 35.29 -39.71 44.87
CA TYR A 225 34.36 -38.82 45.61
C TYR A 225 34.81 -37.55 46.38
N GLU A 226 34.21 -36.37 46.10
CA GLU A 226 33.10 -35.67 46.83
C GLU A 226 33.52 -35.10 48.22
N ASP A 227 33.06 -33.98 48.77
CA ASP A 227 31.88 -33.12 48.58
C ASP A 227 32.16 -31.74 49.25
N ALA A 228 31.23 -30.81 49.01
CA ALA A 228 31.05 -29.43 49.45
C ALA A 228 31.33 -29.05 50.92
N THR A 229 31.61 -27.77 51.17
CA THR A 229 30.67 -26.84 51.88
C THR A 229 31.26 -25.43 52.09
N THR A 230 30.52 -24.45 51.58
CA THR A 230 30.00 -23.22 52.22
C THR A 230 30.93 -22.19 52.91
N GLU A 231 30.76 -20.94 52.45
CA GLU A 231 30.55 -19.69 53.23
C GLU A 231 31.62 -18.57 53.15
N SER A 232 31.07 -17.35 53.15
CA SER A 232 31.56 -16.11 52.53
C SER A 232 32.52 -15.25 53.38
N ALA A 233 33.36 -14.48 52.67
CA ALA A 233 33.85 -13.09 52.85
C ALA A 233 33.84 -12.43 54.27
N PRO A 234 34.84 -11.58 54.64
CA PRO A 234 35.07 -10.30 53.95
C PRO A 234 36.52 -9.81 53.80
N ILE A 235 36.66 -8.81 52.94
CA ILE A 235 37.87 -8.03 52.60
C ILE A 235 37.98 -6.83 53.54
N ASP A 236 39.20 -6.56 54.01
CA ASP A 236 39.56 -5.36 54.76
C ASP A 236 40.66 -4.59 53.99
N VAL A 237 40.57 -3.25 53.99
CA VAL A 237 41.41 -2.32 53.21
C VAL A 237 42.23 -1.48 54.18
N PRO A 238 43.52 -1.20 53.87
CA PRO A 238 44.00 0.18 54.08
C PRO A 238 45.00 0.70 53.01
N PRO A 239 45.06 2.03 52.75
CA PRO A 239 46.12 2.74 52.00
C PRO A 239 47.01 3.60 52.95
N PRO A 240 47.81 4.60 52.50
CA PRO A 240 48.77 4.74 51.37
C PRO A 240 50.19 5.15 51.87
N ALA A 241 51.21 5.25 50.99
CA ALA A 241 52.42 6.07 51.22
C ALA A 241 53.22 6.36 49.93
N GLU A 242 53.95 7.48 49.95
CA GLU A 242 54.41 8.33 48.85
C GLU A 242 55.81 8.00 48.25
N ALA A 243 56.00 8.48 47.02
CA ALA A 243 57.19 9.05 46.36
C ALA A 243 58.61 8.49 46.61
N GLU A 244 59.31 8.12 45.52
CA GLU A 244 60.55 8.79 45.05
C GLU A 244 61.06 8.17 43.72
N ALA A 245 61.49 9.03 42.80
CA ALA A 245 62.37 8.76 41.66
C ALA A 245 63.74 9.42 41.98
N PRO A 246 64.85 9.27 41.22
CA PRO A 246 65.00 8.74 39.86
C PRO A 246 66.25 7.83 39.61
N GLY A 247 66.30 7.15 38.47
CA GLY A 247 67.49 6.46 37.96
C GLY A 247 67.39 6.23 36.45
N GLU A 248 68.49 6.49 35.74
CA GLU A 248 68.65 6.74 34.29
C GLU A 248 68.19 5.61 33.34
N PRO A 249 67.85 5.93 32.07
CA PRO A 249 67.36 4.94 31.11
C PRO A 249 68.55 4.19 30.46
N VAL A 250 68.59 2.88 30.66
CA VAL A 250 69.36 1.95 29.82
C VAL A 250 68.44 1.37 28.76
N GLU A 251 68.91 1.45 27.52
CA GLU A 251 68.28 0.97 26.29
C GLU A 251 67.83 -0.49 26.42
N ALA A 252 66.53 -0.72 26.22
CA ALA A 252 65.98 -2.03 25.93
C ALA A 252 65.26 -1.93 24.58
N GLU A 253 65.83 -2.61 23.59
CA GLU A 253 65.29 -2.75 22.24
C GLU A 253 63.84 -3.20 22.29
N ALA A 254 62.94 -2.40 21.73
CA ALA A 254 61.57 -2.80 21.48
C ALA A 254 61.59 -3.94 20.44
N PRO A 255 60.93 -5.08 20.68
CA PRO A 255 60.74 -6.06 19.62
C PRO A 255 59.91 -5.42 18.52
N ALA A 256 60.43 -5.44 17.31
CA ALA A 256 59.73 -5.02 16.11
C ALA A 256 58.40 -5.78 16.03
N GLY A 257 57.30 -5.06 16.27
CA GLY A 257 55.96 -5.56 16.00
C GLY A 257 55.86 -5.92 14.51
N PRO A 258 55.04 -6.94 14.15
CA PRO A 258 54.85 -7.29 12.75
C PRO A 258 54.40 -6.03 12.00
N ALA A 259 55.12 -5.73 10.92
CA ALA A 259 54.81 -4.62 10.03
C ALA A 259 53.31 -4.65 9.72
N ALA A 260 52.61 -3.57 10.03
CA ALA A 260 51.25 -3.36 9.58
C ALA A 260 51.24 -3.59 8.06
N GLU A 261 50.46 -4.59 7.62
CA GLU A 261 50.20 -4.77 6.19
C GLU A 261 49.75 -3.40 5.64
N PRO A 262 50.32 -2.95 4.52
CA PRO A 262 49.91 -1.68 3.93
C PRO A 262 48.41 -1.77 3.65
N VAL A 263 47.65 -0.88 4.27
CA VAL A 263 46.22 -0.71 3.99
C VAL A 263 46.10 -0.56 2.47
N PRO A 264 45.29 -1.39 1.78
CA PRO A 264 45.09 -1.27 0.35
C PRO A 264 44.71 0.17 0.02
N GLN A 265 45.46 0.82 -0.88
CA GLN A 265 45.09 2.13 -1.37
C GLN A 265 43.75 1.97 -2.10
N GLU A 266 42.72 2.66 -1.64
CA GLU A 266 41.41 2.63 -2.28
C GLU A 266 41.55 3.14 -3.71
N GLU A 267 41.17 2.28 -4.66
CA GLU A 267 41.14 2.66 -6.07
C GLU A 267 40.10 3.78 -6.26
N PRO A 268 40.39 4.81 -7.04
CA PRO A 268 39.44 5.89 -7.29
C PRO A 268 38.23 5.38 -8.09
N PRO A 269 37.06 6.03 -7.96
CA PRO A 269 35.88 5.64 -8.70
C PRO A 269 36.12 5.75 -10.22
N PRO A 270 35.55 4.84 -11.03
CA PRO A 270 35.80 4.77 -12.47
C PRO A 270 35.25 5.99 -13.23
N PHE A 271 34.22 6.64 -12.71
CA PHE A 271 33.63 7.86 -13.26
C PHE A 271 33.09 8.78 -12.17
N SER A 272 32.86 10.04 -12.51
CA SER A 272 32.34 11.04 -11.58
C SER A 272 30.82 10.86 -11.41
N ALA A 273 30.36 10.64 -10.18
CA ALA A 273 28.94 10.65 -9.86
C ALA A 273 28.68 11.42 -8.57
N ARG A 274 27.48 12.00 -8.47
CA ARG A 274 27.03 12.73 -7.29
C ARG A 274 25.52 12.54 -7.06
N LEU A 275 25.11 12.67 -5.81
CA LEU A 275 23.71 12.75 -5.43
C LEU A 275 23.33 14.20 -5.15
N VAL A 276 22.28 14.71 -5.77
CA VAL A 276 21.74 16.05 -5.54
C VAL A 276 20.43 15.93 -4.79
N GLN A 277 20.33 16.57 -3.63
CA GLN A 277 19.15 16.52 -2.80
C GLN A 277 18.03 17.41 -3.38
N GLU A 278 16.93 16.79 -3.80
CA GLU A 278 15.80 17.48 -4.43
C GLU A 278 14.69 17.85 -3.43
N ALA A 279 14.53 17.05 -2.38
CA ALA A 279 13.56 17.29 -1.32
C ALA A 279 14.09 16.80 0.04
N GLY A 280 13.58 17.41 1.11
CA GLY A 280 14.00 17.18 2.49
C GLY A 280 14.81 18.35 3.08
N PRO A 281 15.18 18.28 4.37
CA PRO A 281 16.06 19.25 5.00
C PRO A 281 17.42 19.30 4.30
N GLY A 282 17.82 20.46 3.76
CA GLY A 282 19.06 20.60 2.99
C GLY A 282 18.89 20.58 1.46
N GLN A 283 17.68 20.83 0.94
CA GLN A 283 17.42 20.92 -0.50
C GLN A 283 18.50 21.69 -1.28
N GLY A 284 19.03 21.07 -2.34
CA GLY A 284 20.09 21.60 -3.20
C GLY A 284 21.51 21.19 -2.80
N VAL A 285 21.71 20.54 -1.66
CA VAL A 285 23.03 19.98 -1.30
C VAL A 285 23.40 18.86 -2.27
N ALA A 286 24.66 18.86 -2.69
CA ALA A 286 25.22 17.82 -3.55
C ALA A 286 26.30 17.04 -2.80
N PHE A 287 26.24 15.71 -2.89
CA PHE A 287 27.17 14.78 -2.28
C PHE A 287 27.96 14.06 -3.38
N ALA A 288 29.27 14.26 -3.44
CA ALA A 288 30.13 13.55 -4.39
C ALA A 288 30.32 12.10 -3.94
N LEU A 289 30.33 11.16 -4.89
CA LEU A 289 30.66 9.77 -4.65
C LEU A 289 32.17 9.57 -4.79
N GLU A 290 32.90 9.71 -3.69
CA GLU A 290 34.37 9.75 -3.69
C GLU A 290 35.03 8.36 -3.57
N HIS A 291 34.29 7.37 -3.09
CA HIS A 291 34.80 6.02 -2.82
C HIS A 291 34.22 5.00 -3.80
N LEU A 292 34.82 3.81 -3.93
CA LEU A 292 34.21 2.70 -4.67
C LEU A 292 32.89 2.24 -4.04
N GLU A 293 32.79 2.28 -2.71
CA GLU A 293 31.57 2.03 -1.96
C GLU A 293 31.24 3.25 -1.09
N ASN A 294 30.06 3.84 -1.31
CA ASN A 294 29.57 5.01 -0.59
C ASN A 294 28.38 4.59 0.29
N SER A 295 28.59 4.58 1.59
CA SER A 295 27.52 4.30 2.54
C SER A 295 26.58 5.50 2.70
N ILE A 296 25.28 5.21 2.77
CA ILE A 296 24.22 6.19 3.04
C ILE A 296 23.52 5.80 4.34
N GLY A 297 23.33 6.74 5.26
CA GLY A 297 22.69 6.44 6.52
C GLY A 297 22.72 7.59 7.52
N GLY A 298 22.96 7.27 8.79
CA GLY A 298 23.09 8.25 9.86
C GLY A 298 24.41 9.01 9.81
N SER A 299 24.76 9.72 10.89
CA SER A 299 25.92 10.64 10.94
C SER A 299 27.29 9.99 10.69
N ALA A 300 27.39 8.65 10.77
CA ALA A 300 28.64 7.91 10.57
C ALA A 300 28.82 7.40 9.12
N ALA A 301 27.83 7.57 8.24
CA ALA A 301 27.90 7.17 6.85
C ALA A 301 28.66 8.22 6.00
N HIS A 302 29.19 7.81 4.83
CA HIS A 302 29.82 8.74 3.88
C HIS A 302 28.85 9.85 3.46
N ILE A 303 27.58 9.47 3.26
CA ILE A 303 26.46 10.38 3.02
C ILE A 303 25.52 10.29 4.22
N GLY A 304 25.71 11.20 5.17
CA GLY A 304 25.02 11.18 6.46
C GLY A 304 23.78 12.08 6.52
N PHE A 305 22.66 11.49 6.94
CA PHE A 305 21.38 12.14 7.20
C PHE A 305 20.97 11.99 8.68
N GLY A 306 21.89 12.28 9.61
CA GLY A 306 21.73 12.02 11.05
C GLY A 306 20.56 12.73 11.76
N GLU A 307 20.03 13.79 11.17
CA GLU A 307 18.87 14.53 11.69
C GLU A 307 17.53 13.85 11.33
N ASP A 308 17.51 12.92 10.37
CA ASP A 308 16.30 12.28 9.89
C ASP A 308 16.02 10.96 10.65
N VAL A 309 15.03 11.01 11.54
CA VAL A 309 14.61 9.88 12.38
C VAL A 309 14.15 8.66 11.56
N TYR A 310 13.80 8.84 10.29
CA TYR A 310 13.39 7.74 9.43
C TYR A 310 14.56 7.06 8.71
N VAL A 311 15.79 7.56 8.85
CA VAL A 311 16.99 6.99 8.20
C VAL A 311 17.72 6.08 9.19
N ALA A 312 17.98 4.85 8.76
CA ALA A 312 18.77 3.91 9.56
C ALA A 312 20.26 4.34 9.61
N PRO A 313 21.01 4.01 10.67
CA PRO A 313 22.45 4.31 10.76
C PRO A 313 23.23 3.83 9.53
N HIS A 314 22.86 2.68 8.97
CA HIS A 314 23.33 2.15 7.70
C HIS A 314 22.10 1.77 6.87
N ALA A 315 21.70 2.65 5.95
CA ALA A 315 20.46 2.50 5.21
C ALA A 315 20.68 1.86 3.84
N ALA A 316 21.70 2.32 3.12
CA ALA A 316 22.00 1.85 1.78
C ALA A 316 23.50 1.94 1.49
N THR A 317 23.94 1.23 0.46
CA THR A 317 25.29 1.36 -0.10
C THR A 317 25.18 1.61 -1.61
N LEU A 318 25.89 2.63 -2.09
CA LEU A 318 26.14 2.87 -3.51
C LEU A 318 27.52 2.34 -3.86
N ALA A 319 27.60 1.37 -4.77
CA ALA A 319 28.86 0.78 -5.20
C ALA A 319 29.09 0.97 -6.70
N PHE A 320 30.33 1.23 -7.08
CA PHE A 320 30.77 1.17 -8.47
C PHE A 320 31.17 -0.27 -8.80
N VAL A 321 30.40 -0.94 -9.67
CA VAL A 321 30.62 -2.34 -10.06
C VAL A 321 30.57 -2.43 -11.58
N ASP A 322 31.61 -2.99 -12.20
CA ASP A 322 31.67 -3.18 -13.67
C ASP A 322 31.30 -1.93 -14.48
N GLU A 323 31.87 -0.77 -14.11
CA GLU A 323 31.58 0.55 -14.73
C GLU A 323 30.11 1.01 -14.58
N ARG A 324 29.38 0.50 -13.59
CA ARG A 324 27.99 0.86 -13.30
C ARG A 324 27.83 1.31 -11.86
N LEU A 325 26.87 2.19 -11.62
CA LEU A 325 26.48 2.57 -10.27
C LEU A 325 25.37 1.64 -9.80
N VAL A 326 25.59 0.93 -8.70
CA VAL A 326 24.66 -0.05 -8.15
C VAL A 326 24.23 0.39 -6.75
N LEU A 327 22.92 0.33 -6.48
CA LEU A 327 22.33 0.61 -5.17
C LEU A 327 21.90 -0.68 -4.48
N ARG A 328 22.31 -0.82 -3.22
CA ARG A 328 21.92 -1.91 -2.33
C ARG A 328 21.23 -1.36 -1.09
N ASP A 329 20.03 -1.86 -0.77
CA ASP A 329 19.39 -1.64 0.54
C ASP A 329 20.04 -2.59 1.56
N GLU A 330 20.56 -2.05 2.66
CA GLU A 330 21.26 -2.80 3.71
C GLU A 330 20.31 -3.44 4.72
N GLY A 331 19.01 -3.49 4.40
CA GLY A 331 17.97 -4.02 5.27
C GLY A 331 17.44 -2.97 6.25
N SER A 332 17.39 -1.71 5.80
CA SER A 332 16.84 -0.61 6.59
C SER A 332 15.36 -0.87 6.94
N ALA A 333 14.94 -0.48 8.16
CA ALA A 333 13.57 -0.73 8.63
C ALA A 333 12.52 -0.05 7.72
N ASN A 334 12.74 1.23 7.40
CA ASN A 334 11.84 2.00 6.53
C ASN A 334 12.05 1.69 5.04
N GLY A 335 13.20 1.10 4.67
CA GLY A 335 13.55 0.75 3.30
C GLY A 335 14.15 1.91 2.53
N VAL A 336 14.78 1.54 1.41
CA VAL A 336 15.28 2.44 0.38
C VAL A 336 14.37 2.30 -0.84
N TYR A 337 13.94 3.40 -1.44
CA TYR A 337 13.04 3.37 -2.59
C TYR A 337 13.64 4.10 -3.79
N VAL A 338 13.25 3.69 -4.99
CA VAL A 338 13.62 4.35 -6.26
C VAL A 338 12.39 4.73 -7.04
N LYS A 339 12.41 5.93 -7.61
CA LYS A 339 11.32 6.47 -8.40
C LYS A 339 11.15 5.66 -9.69
N VAL A 340 9.93 5.21 -9.94
CA VAL A 340 9.55 4.42 -11.12
C VAL A 340 9.49 5.34 -12.33
N ARG A 341 10.48 5.26 -13.23
CA ARG A 341 10.52 5.99 -14.50
C ARG A 341 9.90 5.21 -15.65
N GLU A 342 10.19 3.92 -15.68
CA GLU A 342 9.64 2.97 -16.64
C GLU A 342 8.83 1.91 -15.89
N PRO A 343 7.87 1.24 -16.57
CA PRO A 343 7.07 0.20 -15.93
C PRO A 343 7.94 -0.88 -15.28
N ALA A 344 7.82 -1.05 -13.95
CA ALA A 344 8.66 -1.93 -13.14
C ALA A 344 7.92 -3.21 -12.75
N ALA A 345 8.58 -4.36 -12.88
CA ALA A 345 7.99 -5.65 -12.48
C ALA A 345 7.77 -5.71 -10.96
N LEU A 346 6.58 -6.16 -10.55
CA LEU A 346 6.21 -6.38 -9.16
C LEU A 346 6.25 -7.86 -8.79
N GLU A 347 6.81 -8.13 -7.63
CA GLU A 347 6.81 -9.45 -6.98
C GLU A 347 5.96 -9.42 -5.70
N PRO A 348 5.30 -10.53 -5.33
CA PRO A 348 4.56 -10.62 -4.08
C PRO A 348 5.42 -10.24 -2.87
N GLY A 349 4.93 -9.28 -2.08
CA GLY A 349 5.65 -8.71 -0.94
C GLY A 349 6.29 -7.35 -1.21
N ASP A 350 6.42 -6.94 -2.48
CA ASP A 350 6.99 -5.64 -2.83
C ASP A 350 6.18 -4.49 -2.23
N LEU A 351 6.92 -3.50 -1.72
CA LEU A 351 6.39 -2.27 -1.18
C LEU A 351 6.65 -1.12 -2.14
N PHE A 352 5.67 -0.27 -2.32
CA PHE A 352 5.81 0.96 -3.09
C PHE A 352 5.05 2.11 -2.42
N VAL A 353 5.53 3.32 -2.67
CA VAL A 353 4.95 4.57 -2.18
C VAL A 353 4.29 5.30 -3.33
N ALA A 354 3.05 5.71 -3.13
CA ALA A 354 2.30 6.58 -4.03
C ALA A 354 1.69 7.71 -3.17
N GLY A 355 2.11 8.95 -3.43
CA GLY A 355 1.77 10.09 -2.56
C GLY A 355 2.30 9.88 -1.14
N GLU A 356 1.41 9.88 -0.15
CA GLU A 356 1.71 9.58 1.25
C GLU A 356 1.41 8.12 1.63
N ARG A 357 0.92 7.31 0.69
CA ARG A 357 0.47 5.93 0.94
C ARG A 357 1.61 4.95 0.73
N LEU A 358 1.84 4.09 1.73
CA LEU A 358 2.67 2.89 1.57
C LEU A 358 1.77 1.71 1.21
N LEU A 359 2.03 1.08 0.07
CA LEU A 359 1.23 0.00 -0.48
C LEU A 359 2.10 -1.23 -0.68
N ARG A 360 1.54 -2.41 -0.46
CA ARG A 360 2.15 -3.71 -0.70
C ARG A 360 1.39 -4.44 -1.80
N TYR A 361 2.11 -4.93 -2.79
CA TYR A 361 1.58 -5.89 -3.74
C TYR A 361 1.63 -7.28 -3.09
N ASP A 362 0.47 -7.88 -2.78
CA ASP A 362 0.43 -9.19 -2.13
C ASP A 362 0.47 -10.35 -3.14
N GLY A 363 0.32 -10.06 -4.44
CA GLY A 363 0.33 -11.07 -5.50
C GLY A 363 -1.06 -11.65 -5.85
N PRO A 364 -1.08 -12.67 -6.72
CA PRO A 364 -2.27 -13.45 -7.02
C PRO A 364 -2.84 -14.12 -5.76
N VAL A 365 -4.16 -14.12 -5.63
CA VAL A 365 -4.90 -14.75 -4.55
C VAL A 365 -5.89 -15.74 -5.15
N GLU A 366 -5.89 -16.96 -4.61
CA GLU A 366 -6.92 -17.95 -4.92
C GLU A 366 -8.24 -17.51 -4.31
N VAL A 367 -9.23 -17.23 -5.17
CA VAL A 367 -10.62 -17.02 -4.75
C VAL A 367 -11.36 -18.34 -4.90
N PRO A 368 -11.80 -18.97 -3.80
CA PRO A 368 -12.53 -20.23 -3.87
C PRO A 368 -13.76 -20.07 -4.75
N ARG A 369 -13.80 -20.81 -5.85
CA ARG A 369 -15.03 -21.03 -6.60
C ARG A 369 -15.75 -22.15 -5.86
N GLY A 370 -16.98 -21.91 -5.40
CA GLY A 370 -17.80 -22.99 -4.83
C GLY A 370 -17.83 -24.19 -5.76
N ALA A 371 -17.99 -25.40 -5.23
CA ALA A 371 -18.10 -26.60 -6.06
C ALA A 371 -19.25 -26.42 -7.07
N ASP A 372 -19.09 -26.91 -8.31
CA ASP A 372 -20.10 -26.75 -9.38
C ASP A 372 -21.49 -27.29 -9.00
N ALA A 373 -21.54 -28.18 -7.99
CA ALA A 373 -22.77 -28.79 -7.48
C ALA A 373 -23.51 -27.92 -6.43
N ASP A 374 -22.82 -27.00 -5.76
CA ASP A 374 -23.43 -26.15 -4.73
C ASP A 374 -23.86 -24.82 -5.35
N PRO A 375 -25.06 -24.31 -5.01
CA PRO A 375 -25.46 -22.98 -5.45
C PRO A 375 -24.44 -21.95 -4.91
N PRO A 376 -23.89 -21.08 -5.77
CA PRO A 376 -22.93 -20.08 -5.33
C PRO A 376 -23.58 -19.14 -4.31
N PHE A 377 -22.77 -18.66 -3.37
CA PHE A 377 -23.24 -17.69 -2.38
C PHE A 377 -23.81 -16.45 -3.08
N LEU A 378 -25.01 -16.04 -2.68
CA LEU A 378 -25.71 -14.90 -3.30
C LEU A 378 -24.83 -13.65 -3.20
N GLY A 379 -24.58 -13.00 -4.34
CA GLY A 379 -23.76 -11.78 -4.42
C GLY A 379 -22.24 -12.01 -4.34
N ALA A 380 -21.75 -13.25 -4.25
CA ALA A 380 -20.31 -13.50 -4.24
C ALA A 380 -19.65 -13.20 -5.61
N PRO A 381 -18.47 -12.56 -5.63
CA PRO A 381 -17.76 -12.25 -6.87
C PRO A 381 -17.31 -13.54 -7.58
N ARG A 382 -17.46 -13.57 -8.92
CA ARG A 382 -17.06 -14.69 -9.78
C ARG A 382 -15.99 -14.23 -10.77
N PRO A 383 -14.73 -14.14 -10.34
CA PRO A 383 -13.65 -13.65 -11.19
C PRO A 383 -13.39 -14.63 -12.34
N GLN A 384 -13.34 -14.10 -13.56
CA GLN A 384 -13.09 -14.85 -14.80
C GLN A 384 -11.59 -15.12 -15.05
N GLY A 385 -10.71 -14.57 -14.22
CA GLY A 385 -9.25 -14.71 -14.33
C GLY A 385 -8.55 -14.61 -12.97
N PRO A 386 -7.21 -14.53 -12.95
CA PRO A 386 -6.47 -14.35 -11.70
C PRO A 386 -6.95 -13.09 -10.98
N VAL A 387 -7.12 -13.20 -9.66
CA VAL A 387 -7.38 -12.06 -8.78
C VAL A 387 -6.07 -11.73 -8.12
N VAL A 388 -5.67 -10.47 -8.12
CA VAL A 388 -4.52 -10.01 -7.35
C VAL A 388 -4.98 -9.17 -6.18
N ARG A 389 -4.13 -9.08 -5.15
CA ARG A 389 -4.39 -8.27 -3.97
C ARG A 389 -3.33 -7.20 -3.78
N VAL A 390 -3.79 -5.99 -3.47
CA VAL A 390 -2.95 -4.85 -3.09
C VAL A 390 -3.45 -4.30 -1.77
N THR A 391 -2.54 -4.07 -0.83
CA THR A 391 -2.86 -3.72 0.55
C THR A 391 -2.09 -2.47 0.99
N GLU A 392 -2.77 -1.49 1.55
CA GLU A 392 -2.16 -0.37 2.26
C GLU A 392 -1.52 -0.86 3.56
N VAL A 393 -0.29 -0.43 3.80
CA VAL A 393 0.49 -0.74 5.00
C VAL A 393 0.50 0.49 5.90
N LEU A 394 -0.14 0.36 7.05
CA LEU A 394 -0.22 1.40 8.07
C LEU A 394 0.90 1.25 9.11
N ALA A 395 1.02 2.24 9.99
CA ALA A 395 1.97 2.24 11.10
C ALA A 395 1.93 0.91 11.89
N GLY A 396 3.11 0.39 12.23
CA GLY A 396 3.26 -0.91 12.89
C GLY A 396 2.95 -2.11 11.99
N ALA A 397 3.13 -1.98 10.67
CA ALA A 397 2.84 -3.00 9.67
C ALA A 397 1.38 -3.50 9.68
N ARG A 398 0.46 -2.67 10.15
CA ARG A 398 -0.97 -2.99 10.19
C ARG A 398 -1.57 -2.93 8.79
N THR A 399 -2.56 -3.78 8.55
CA THR A 399 -3.33 -3.79 7.32
C THR A 399 -4.31 -2.62 7.26
N GLY A 400 -4.19 -1.81 6.22
CA GLY A 400 -5.12 -0.75 5.86
C GLY A 400 -6.10 -1.18 4.77
N ARG A 401 -6.43 -0.26 3.87
CA ARG A 401 -7.33 -0.54 2.75
C ARG A 401 -6.75 -1.65 1.87
N THR A 402 -7.61 -2.57 1.45
CA THR A 402 -7.22 -3.72 0.64
C THR A 402 -8.11 -3.78 -0.60
N CYS A 403 -7.49 -3.95 -1.77
CA CYS A 403 -8.18 -4.12 -3.03
C CYS A 403 -7.93 -5.54 -3.55
N TYR A 404 -9.02 -6.21 -3.93
CA TYR A 404 -8.99 -7.46 -4.69
C TYR A 404 -9.52 -7.16 -6.08
N ARG A 405 -8.73 -7.45 -7.12
CA ARG A 405 -9.16 -7.15 -8.48
C ARG A 405 -8.63 -8.16 -9.48
N SER A 406 -9.48 -8.54 -10.42
CA SER A 406 -9.03 -9.24 -11.64
C SER A 406 -8.52 -8.23 -12.66
N GLY A 407 -7.62 -8.66 -13.54
CA GLY A 407 -7.07 -7.84 -14.62
C GLY A 407 -8.13 -7.09 -15.47
N PRO A 408 -7.70 -6.09 -16.27
CA PRO A 408 -6.32 -5.92 -16.72
C PRO A 408 -5.45 -5.00 -15.86
N SER A 409 -6.03 -4.25 -14.91
CA SER A 409 -5.24 -3.36 -14.05
C SER A 409 -5.92 -3.04 -12.71
N ILE A 410 -5.10 -2.57 -11.77
CA ILE A 410 -5.50 -1.88 -10.55
C ILE A 410 -4.98 -0.46 -10.62
N THR A 411 -5.86 0.49 -10.43
CA THR A 411 -5.56 1.92 -10.45
C THR A 411 -5.58 2.50 -9.04
N ILE A 412 -4.64 3.39 -8.75
CA ILE A 412 -4.47 4.05 -7.46
C ILE A 412 -4.40 5.56 -7.72
N GLY A 413 -5.14 6.34 -6.93
CA GLY A 413 -5.13 7.78 -7.07
C GLY A 413 -6.13 8.48 -6.16
N ARG A 414 -6.37 9.76 -6.42
CA ARG A 414 -7.23 10.61 -5.61
C ARG A 414 -8.72 10.39 -5.91
N ALA A 415 -9.08 10.06 -7.16
CA ALA A 415 -10.47 9.86 -7.58
C ALA A 415 -10.57 8.90 -8.78
N GLY A 416 -11.70 8.19 -8.89
CA GLY A 416 -12.00 7.31 -10.04
C GLY A 416 -11.10 6.09 -10.18
N CYS A 417 -10.38 5.72 -9.12
CA CYS A 417 -9.45 4.59 -9.09
C CYS A 417 -10.02 3.39 -8.31
N ASP A 418 -9.38 2.22 -8.41
CA ASP A 418 -9.73 1.05 -7.60
C ASP A 418 -9.36 1.25 -6.12
N LEU A 419 -8.24 1.94 -5.87
CA LEU A 419 -7.83 2.44 -4.57
C LEU A 419 -7.86 3.98 -4.59
N ASN A 420 -8.92 4.57 -4.03
CA ASN A 420 -9.09 6.03 -3.94
C ASN A 420 -8.63 6.59 -2.60
N PHE A 421 -7.82 7.64 -2.62
CA PHE A 421 -7.36 8.38 -1.45
C PHE A 421 -7.59 9.89 -1.63
N PRO A 422 -8.84 10.38 -1.43
CA PRO A 422 -9.23 11.74 -1.81
C PRO A 422 -8.51 12.84 -1.01
N ALA A 423 -8.06 12.55 0.21
CA ALA A 423 -7.40 13.52 1.09
C ALA A 423 -5.89 13.65 0.84
N ASP A 424 -5.30 12.77 0.02
CA ASP A 424 -3.85 12.77 -0.23
C ASP A 424 -3.53 13.76 -1.37
N ALA A 425 -2.98 14.91 -1.02
CA ALA A 425 -2.66 15.97 -1.97
C ALA A 425 -1.44 15.65 -2.86
N LEU A 426 -0.64 14.65 -2.49
CA LEU A 426 0.51 14.20 -3.27
C LEU A 426 0.11 13.20 -4.36
N LEU A 427 -1.13 12.71 -4.35
CA LEU A 427 -1.68 11.88 -5.41
C LEU A 427 -2.35 12.69 -6.52
N ALA A 428 -2.07 12.29 -7.76
CA ALA A 428 -2.86 12.70 -8.92
C ALA A 428 -4.25 12.02 -8.93
N GLY A 429 -5.16 12.47 -9.80
CA GLY A 429 -6.48 11.83 -9.98
C GLY A 429 -6.36 10.33 -10.20
N LYS A 430 -5.60 9.95 -11.24
CA LYS A 430 -5.02 8.61 -11.45
C LYS A 430 -3.50 8.76 -11.36
N HIS A 431 -2.86 8.09 -10.39
CA HIS A 431 -1.47 8.34 -10.03
C HIS A 431 -0.57 7.14 -10.30
N ALA A 432 -0.99 5.96 -9.87
CA ALA A 432 -0.28 4.71 -10.16
C ALA A 432 -1.21 3.70 -10.83
N GLU A 433 -0.65 2.86 -11.68
CA GLU A 433 -1.36 1.75 -12.31
C GLU A 433 -0.52 0.48 -12.18
N ILE A 434 -1.14 -0.57 -11.66
CA ILE A 434 -0.59 -1.93 -11.66
C ILE A 434 -1.28 -2.67 -12.79
N ARG A 435 -0.55 -2.96 -13.86
CA ARG A 435 -1.04 -3.78 -14.97
C ARG A 435 -0.84 -5.25 -14.65
N ILE A 436 -1.86 -6.06 -14.89
CA ILE A 436 -1.90 -7.47 -14.55
C ILE A 436 -1.90 -8.28 -15.85
N GLY A 437 -0.86 -9.09 -16.04
CA GLY A 437 -0.75 -10.03 -17.14
C GLY A 437 -1.71 -11.22 -17.00
N GLU A 438 -1.95 -11.93 -18.10
CA GLU A 438 -2.80 -13.13 -18.12
C GLU A 438 -2.24 -14.27 -17.25
N ASP A 439 -0.91 -14.30 -17.10
CA ASP A 439 -0.15 -15.22 -16.25
C ASP A 439 -0.13 -14.80 -14.76
N GLY A 440 -0.78 -13.69 -14.41
CA GLY A 440 -0.78 -13.13 -13.06
C GLY A 440 0.47 -12.32 -12.73
N SER A 441 1.39 -12.13 -13.68
CA SER A 441 2.50 -11.17 -13.52
C SER A 441 1.95 -9.75 -13.36
N ALA A 442 2.67 -8.90 -12.63
CA ALA A 442 2.27 -7.53 -12.40
C ALA A 442 3.38 -6.54 -12.72
N VAL A 443 3.01 -5.40 -13.29
CA VAL A 443 3.92 -4.31 -13.61
C VAL A 443 3.36 -3.01 -13.05
N LEU A 444 4.13 -2.31 -12.23
CA LEU A 444 3.82 -1.01 -11.66
C LEU A 444 4.25 0.10 -12.63
N ALA A 445 3.36 1.06 -12.87
CA ALA A 445 3.67 2.26 -13.64
C ALA A 445 3.22 3.51 -12.89
N ASP A 446 4.06 4.53 -12.92
CA ASP A 446 3.66 5.90 -12.63
C ASP A 446 2.89 6.45 -13.83
N VAL A 447 1.65 6.86 -13.60
CA VAL A 447 0.77 7.44 -14.62
C VAL A 447 0.32 8.85 -14.21
N GLY A 448 0.86 9.38 -13.12
CA GLY A 448 0.58 10.71 -12.64
C GLY A 448 1.33 11.77 -13.45
N GLU A 449 0.69 12.91 -13.68
CA GLU A 449 1.33 14.06 -14.35
C GLU A 449 2.12 14.96 -13.37
N GLY A 450 2.18 14.58 -12.08
CA GLY A 450 2.81 15.37 -11.00
C GLY A 450 4.25 14.99 -10.69
N SER A 451 4.94 15.82 -9.91
CA SER A 451 6.34 15.60 -9.52
C SER A 451 6.54 14.60 -8.38
N SER A 452 5.50 14.30 -7.60
CA SER A 452 5.55 13.33 -6.49
C SER A 452 5.95 11.95 -6.97
N GLY A 453 5.28 11.46 -8.01
CA GLY A 453 5.48 10.16 -8.65
C GLY A 453 5.41 8.95 -7.72
N VAL A 454 5.76 7.78 -8.26
CA VAL A 454 5.69 6.49 -7.57
C VAL A 454 7.08 5.97 -7.25
N PHE A 455 7.30 5.47 -6.04
CA PHE A 455 8.59 4.92 -5.60
C PHE A 455 8.47 3.44 -5.23
N LEU A 456 9.29 2.58 -5.84
CA LEU A 456 9.35 1.15 -5.54
C LEU A 456 10.49 0.86 -4.56
N ARG A 457 10.25 0.04 -3.53
CA ARG A 457 11.27 -0.35 -2.55
C ARG A 457 12.30 -1.26 -3.21
N VAL A 458 13.58 -0.99 -2.98
CA VAL A 458 14.69 -1.85 -3.40
C VAL A 458 14.67 -3.12 -2.56
N ARG A 459 14.76 -4.29 -3.22
CA ARG A 459 14.82 -5.59 -2.53
C ARG A 459 16.23 -5.80 -2.01
N THR A 460 16.38 -6.16 -0.74
CA THR A 460 17.70 -6.29 -0.08
C THR A 460 18.63 -7.29 -0.74
N GLN A 461 18.08 -8.33 -1.39
CA GLN A 461 18.84 -9.38 -2.07
C GLN A 461 19.11 -9.07 -3.56
N GLN A 462 18.55 -7.99 -4.09
CA GLN A 462 18.63 -7.66 -5.50
C GLN A 462 19.05 -6.19 -5.65
N PRO A 463 20.37 -5.93 -5.70
CA PRO A 463 20.87 -4.61 -6.01
C PRO A 463 20.36 -4.14 -7.38
N ILE A 464 20.13 -2.84 -7.50
CA ILE A 464 19.62 -2.25 -8.75
C ILE A 464 20.69 -1.36 -9.37
N GLU A 465 20.77 -1.39 -10.69
CA GLU A 465 21.60 -0.46 -11.46
C GLU A 465 20.90 0.89 -11.52
N LEU A 466 21.65 1.96 -11.22
CA LEU A 466 21.18 3.34 -11.28
C LEU A 466 21.70 4.04 -12.52
N GLN A 467 20.84 4.86 -13.10
CA GLN A 467 21.14 5.70 -14.25
C GLN A 467 21.10 7.19 -13.88
N ALA A 468 21.68 8.03 -14.74
CA ALA A 468 21.58 9.47 -14.59
C ALA A 468 20.11 9.92 -14.59
N GLY A 469 19.76 10.77 -13.60
CA GLY A 469 18.41 11.28 -13.40
C GLY A 469 17.51 10.40 -12.54
N ASP A 470 17.96 9.22 -12.10
CA ASP A 470 17.18 8.41 -11.17
C ASP A 470 17.05 9.10 -9.81
N VAL A 471 15.92 8.91 -9.14
CA VAL A 471 15.64 9.55 -7.85
C VAL A 471 15.44 8.50 -6.78
N LEU A 472 16.27 8.59 -5.74
CA LEU A 472 16.24 7.73 -4.56
C LEU A 472 15.45 8.41 -3.46
N ARG A 473 14.73 7.63 -2.65
CA ARG A 473 14.07 8.09 -1.44
C ARG A 473 14.53 7.26 -0.25
N ILE A 474 15.08 7.94 0.76
CA ILE A 474 15.58 7.35 2.00
C ILE A 474 15.10 8.24 3.15
N GLY A 475 14.20 7.72 3.98
CA GLY A 475 13.49 8.54 4.97
C GLY A 475 12.69 9.67 4.31
N GLN A 476 12.95 10.91 4.71
CA GLN A 476 12.36 12.12 4.15
C GLN A 476 13.18 12.70 2.99
N GLN A 477 14.35 12.15 2.70
CA GLN A 477 15.27 12.67 1.70
C GLN A 477 14.92 12.13 0.32
N GLN A 478 14.91 13.00 -0.69
CA GLN A 478 14.90 12.62 -2.10
C GLN A 478 16.21 13.07 -2.77
N LEU A 479 16.90 12.12 -3.39
CA LEU A 479 18.25 12.30 -3.91
C LEU A 479 18.26 11.92 -5.39
N ARG A 480 18.51 12.88 -6.27
CA ARG A 480 18.68 12.62 -7.70
C ARG A 480 20.12 12.26 -8.01
N VAL A 481 20.30 11.19 -8.77
CA VAL A 481 21.59 10.70 -9.25
C VAL A 481 22.02 11.54 -10.44
N GLU A 482 23.24 12.06 -10.39
CA GLU A 482 23.92 12.69 -11.52
C GLU A 482 25.21 11.93 -11.81
N VAL A 483 25.34 11.48 -13.06
CA VAL A 483 26.54 10.79 -13.58
C VAL A 483 27.16 11.71 -14.62
N GLY A 484 28.48 11.93 -14.53
CA GLY A 484 29.24 12.89 -15.32
C GLY A 484 30.28 12.26 -16.22
#